data_AF-A0A2D4I210-F1
#
_entry.id   AF-A0A2D4I210-F1
#
_cell.length_a   1.000
_cell.length_b   1.000
_cell.length_c   1.000
_cell.angle_alpha   90.00
_cell.angle_beta   90.00
_cell.angle_gamma   90.00
#
_symmetry.space_group_name_H-M   'P 1'
#
loop_
_entity.id
_entity.type
_entity.pdbx_description
1 polymer ?
#
loop_
_entity_poly.entity_id
_entity_poly.type
_entity_poly.pdbx_seq_one_letter_code
_entity_poly.pdbx_strand_id
1 'polypeptide(L)'
;GLWGTRLMEESTTREKYLKSVLRELITYLIFLVVLSILSYGMLNSNIYYYTKVMSQLFLDTPVSKMEKTNFRSLSTMEDFWKFTEGPLLDGLYWEMWYNNKTVAENRSFIYHENLLLGVPRIRQLKVRNASCSIPEDLKDEIKDCYDVYSVTNEDTAPFGLQNGTAWTYTGEKDLNGSSHWGLIATYSGSGYYQDLSKNKEDTSALIAGLKN
;
A
#
# COMPACT_ATOMS: atom_id res chain seq x y z
N GLY A 1 -11.29 -45.88 -25.60
CA GLY A 1 -10.07 -45.17 -25.11
C GLY A 1 -10.20 -44.92 -23.63
N LEU A 2 -9.08 -44.75 -22.90
CA LEU A 2 -9.08 -44.62 -21.43
C LEU A 2 -9.85 -43.38 -20.91
N TRP A 3 -10.15 -42.42 -21.79
CA TRP A 3 -10.86 -41.17 -21.52
C TRP A 3 -11.86 -40.87 -22.65
N GLY A 4 -13.01 -41.57 -22.66
CA GLY A 4 -14.12 -41.23 -23.55
C GLY A 4 -14.93 -40.08 -22.94
N THR A 5 -15.04 -38.95 -23.64
CA THR A 5 -15.89 -37.83 -23.22
C THR A 5 -17.34 -38.06 -23.66
N ARG A 6 -18.29 -37.34 -23.05
CA ARG A 6 -19.74 -37.42 -23.33
C ARG A 6 -20.13 -37.27 -24.80
N LEU A 7 -19.24 -36.73 -25.64
CA LEU A 7 -19.43 -36.48 -27.07
C LEU A 7 -18.95 -37.63 -27.98
N MET A 8 -18.32 -38.69 -27.43
CA MET A 8 -17.66 -39.74 -28.23
C MET A 8 -18.30 -41.14 -28.13
N GLU A 9 -19.43 -41.32 -27.42
CA GLU A 9 -19.92 -42.68 -27.12
C GLU A 9 -21.40 -42.89 -27.50
N GLU A 10 -21.62 -43.34 -28.74
CA GLU A 10 -22.95 -43.52 -29.34
C GLU A 10 -23.60 -44.89 -29.00
N SER A 11 -22.96 -45.76 -28.20
CA SER A 11 -23.53 -47.07 -27.82
C SER A 11 -22.90 -47.74 -26.59
N THR A 12 -22.83 -47.06 -25.42
CA THR A 12 -22.33 -47.68 -24.19
C THR A 12 -23.44 -48.21 -23.27
N THR A 13 -23.27 -49.45 -22.80
CA THR A 13 -24.10 -50.08 -21.77
C THR A 13 -24.11 -49.23 -20.49
N ARG A 14 -25.27 -49.09 -19.83
CA ARG A 14 -25.47 -48.28 -18.60
C ARG A 14 -24.39 -48.51 -17.53
N GLU A 15 -23.88 -49.73 -17.43
CA GLU A 15 -22.79 -50.11 -16.51
C GLU A 15 -21.45 -49.41 -16.83
N LYS A 16 -21.06 -49.30 -18.11
CA LYS A 16 -19.81 -48.62 -18.52
C LYS A 16 -19.87 -47.12 -18.25
N TYR A 17 -21.03 -46.51 -18.48
CA TYR A 17 -21.29 -45.11 -18.14
C TYR A 17 -21.14 -44.86 -16.63
N LEU A 18 -21.80 -45.67 -15.80
CA LEU A 18 -21.70 -45.56 -14.33
C LEU A 18 -20.25 -45.72 -13.85
N LYS A 19 -19.47 -46.63 -14.44
CA LYS A 19 -18.05 -46.84 -14.09
C LYS A 19 -17.16 -45.65 -14.49
N SER A 20 -17.41 -45.02 -15.65
CA SER A 20 -16.65 -43.83 -16.06
C SER A 20 -16.96 -42.63 -15.16
N VAL A 21 -18.24 -42.39 -14.89
CA VAL A 21 -18.69 -41.28 -14.01
C VAL A 21 -18.16 -41.47 -12.58
N LEU A 22 -18.19 -42.69 -12.04
CA LEU A 22 -17.63 -42.97 -10.71
C LEU A 22 -16.12 -42.70 -10.65
N ARG A 23 -15.38 -43.07 -11.69
CA ARG A 23 -13.93 -42.81 -11.79
C ARG A 23 -13.62 -41.31 -11.90
N GLU A 24 -14.40 -40.58 -12.70
CA GLU A 24 -14.29 -39.12 -12.79
C GLU A 24 -14.61 -38.47 -11.44
N LEU A 25 -15.68 -38.90 -10.76
CA LEU A 25 -16.06 -38.44 -9.42
C LEU A 25 -14.91 -38.64 -8.42
N ILE A 26 -14.29 -39.81 -8.38
CA ILE A 26 -13.14 -40.08 -7.50
C ILE A 26 -11.99 -39.13 -7.81
N THR A 27 -11.72 -38.89 -9.10
CA THR A 27 -10.66 -37.97 -9.53
C THR A 27 -10.95 -36.54 -9.08
N TYR A 28 -12.19 -36.07 -9.22
CA TYR A 28 -12.63 -34.76 -8.72
C TYR A 28 -12.59 -34.67 -7.20
N LEU A 29 -12.93 -35.73 -6.47
CA LEU A 29 -12.83 -35.77 -5.01
C LEU A 29 -11.38 -35.66 -4.54
N ILE A 30 -10.46 -36.41 -5.16
CA ILE A 30 -9.02 -36.31 -4.86
C ILE A 30 -8.51 -34.89 -5.15
N PHE A 31 -8.87 -34.34 -6.31
CA PHE A 31 -8.50 -32.97 -6.68
C PHE A 31 -9.03 -31.93 -5.68
N LEU A 32 -10.28 -32.06 -5.24
CA LEU A 32 -10.89 -31.18 -4.24
C LEU A 32 -10.16 -31.28 -2.89
N VAL A 33 -9.81 -32.49 -2.45
CA VAL A 33 -9.04 -32.69 -1.22
C VAL A 33 -7.66 -32.05 -1.32
N VAL A 34 -6.96 -32.22 -2.45
CA VAL A 34 -5.64 -31.58 -2.68
C VAL A 34 -5.77 -30.07 -2.66
N LEU A 35 -6.76 -29.49 -3.36
CA LEU A 35 -7.01 -28.05 -3.32
C LEU A 35 -7.32 -27.55 -1.90
N SER A 36 -8.11 -28.31 -1.14
CA SER A 36 -8.48 -27.97 0.23
C SER A 36 -7.26 -27.96 1.15
N ILE A 37 -6.38 -28.98 1.04
CA ILE A 37 -5.12 -29.05 1.78
C ILE A 37 -4.21 -27.88 1.42
N LEU A 38 -4.07 -27.54 0.13
CA LEU A 38 -3.26 -26.41 -0.31
C LEU A 38 -3.82 -25.08 0.21
N SER A 39 -5.13 -24.86 0.10
CA SER A 39 -5.76 -23.63 0.60
C SER A 39 -5.61 -23.46 2.11
N TYR A 40 -5.78 -24.55 2.88
CA TYR A 40 -5.65 -24.51 4.33
C TYR A 40 -4.19 -24.42 4.77
N GLY A 41 -3.27 -25.12 4.09
CA GLY A 41 -1.85 -25.08 4.40
C GLY A 41 -1.22 -23.70 4.18
N MET A 42 -1.70 -22.94 3.19
CA MET A 42 -1.22 -21.58 2.93
C MET A 42 -1.84 -20.53 3.87
N LEU A 43 -3.04 -20.76 4.41
CA LEU A 43 -3.78 -19.80 5.24
C LEU A 43 -3.77 -20.24 6.71
N ASN A 44 -2.86 -19.67 7.50
CA ASN A 44 -2.86 -19.84 8.95
C ASN A 44 -3.78 -18.81 9.63
N SER A 45 -4.56 -19.23 10.62
CA SER A 45 -5.38 -18.36 11.47
C SER A 45 -4.60 -17.20 12.11
N ASN A 46 -3.30 -17.37 12.35
CA ASN A 46 -2.45 -16.32 12.93
C ASN A 46 -2.25 -15.12 12.00
N ILE A 47 -2.41 -15.28 10.68
CA ILE A 47 -2.24 -14.20 9.69
C ILE A 47 -3.29 -13.09 9.92
N TYR A 48 -4.49 -13.45 10.36
CA TYR A 48 -5.52 -12.49 10.72
C TYR A 48 -5.09 -11.62 11.91
N TYR A 49 -4.57 -12.22 12.98
CA TYR A 49 -4.13 -11.46 14.15
C TYR A 49 -2.91 -10.60 13.83
N TYR A 50 -1.99 -11.11 13.01
CA TYR A 50 -0.84 -10.36 12.53
C TYR A 50 -1.27 -9.06 11.82
N THR A 51 -2.12 -9.18 10.80
CA THR A 51 -2.62 -8.04 10.02
C THR A 51 -3.48 -7.10 10.87
N LYS A 52 -4.27 -7.64 11.80
CA LYS A 52 -5.08 -6.85 12.73
C LYS A 52 -4.23 -5.97 13.64
N VAL A 53 -3.22 -6.54 14.29
CA VAL A 53 -2.35 -5.79 15.23
C VAL A 53 -1.55 -4.71 14.48
N MET A 54 -1.04 -5.01 13.28
CA MET A 54 -0.40 -4.01 12.42
C MET A 54 -1.36 -2.90 11.97
N SER A 55 -2.58 -3.28 11.56
CA SER A 55 -3.62 -2.31 11.19
C SER A 55 -3.99 -1.41 12.38
N GLN A 56 -4.08 -1.95 13.59
CA GLN A 56 -4.44 -1.18 14.77
C GLN A 56 -3.32 -0.18 15.13
N LEU A 57 -2.06 -0.59 15.04
CA LEU A 57 -0.90 0.27 15.31
C LEU A 57 -0.90 1.53 14.44
N PHE A 58 -1.10 1.39 13.12
CA PHE A 58 -0.98 2.52 12.21
C PHE A 58 -2.30 3.24 11.93
N LEU A 59 -3.46 2.57 12.03
CA LEU A 59 -4.73 3.16 11.63
C LEU A 59 -5.59 3.66 12.80
N ASP A 60 -5.52 2.98 13.95
CA ASP A 60 -6.44 3.22 15.06
C ASP A 60 -5.79 3.98 16.24
N THR A 61 -4.45 4.04 16.28
CA THR A 61 -3.70 4.87 17.24
C THR A 61 -4.04 6.35 17.06
N PRO A 62 -4.37 7.08 18.14
CA PRO A 62 -4.71 8.50 18.06
C PRO A 62 -3.49 9.34 17.68
N VAL A 63 -3.72 10.39 16.90
CA VAL A 63 -2.69 11.32 16.39
C VAL A 63 -1.99 12.08 17.52
N SER A 64 -2.75 12.43 18.58
CA SER A 64 -2.23 13.12 19.76
C SER A 64 -2.89 12.55 21.01
N LYS A 65 -2.21 12.64 22.16
CA LYS A 65 -2.76 12.21 23.47
C LYS A 65 -4.03 12.96 23.86
N MET A 66 -4.23 14.16 23.32
CA MET A 66 -5.37 15.03 23.63
C MET A 66 -6.50 14.96 22.59
N GLU A 67 -6.26 14.34 21.44
CA GLU A 67 -7.22 14.27 20.34
C GLU A 67 -7.64 12.81 20.11
N LYS A 68 -8.93 12.61 19.79
CA LYS A 68 -9.46 11.27 19.46
C LYS A 68 -9.35 10.95 17.96
N THR A 69 -8.75 11.85 17.18
CA THR A 69 -8.53 11.68 15.75
C THR A 69 -7.49 10.59 15.50
N ASN A 70 -7.75 9.71 14.53
CA ASN A 70 -6.82 8.68 14.08
C ASN A 70 -6.67 8.73 12.56
N PHE A 71 -5.84 7.86 11.98
CA PHE A 71 -5.58 7.89 10.54
C PHE A 71 -6.85 7.73 9.68
N ARG A 72 -7.84 6.97 10.16
CA ARG A 72 -9.10 6.74 9.43
C ARG A 72 -9.98 7.98 9.35
N SER A 73 -9.81 8.93 10.27
CA SER A 73 -10.65 10.12 10.39
C SER A 73 -9.87 11.41 10.14
N LEU A 74 -8.73 11.36 9.43
CA LEU A 74 -7.96 12.56 9.08
C LEU A 74 -8.77 13.45 8.14
N SER A 75 -8.74 14.75 8.40
CA SER A 75 -9.58 15.72 7.67
C SER A 75 -8.79 16.87 7.06
N THR A 76 -7.67 17.26 7.67
CA THR A 76 -6.85 18.39 7.23
C THR A 76 -5.43 17.95 6.87
N MET A 77 -4.72 18.80 6.09
CA MET A 77 -3.29 18.62 5.83
C MET A 77 -2.46 18.68 7.11
N GLU A 78 -2.88 19.50 8.09
CA GLU A 78 -2.22 19.58 9.39
C GLU A 78 -2.34 18.25 10.15
N ASP A 79 -3.51 17.61 10.13
CA ASP A 79 -3.72 16.29 10.76
C ASP A 79 -2.79 15.24 10.15
N PHE A 80 -2.62 15.27 8.82
CA PHE A 80 -1.69 14.37 8.12
C PHE A 80 -0.26 14.56 8.61
N TRP A 81 0.22 15.81 8.71
CA TRP A 81 1.57 16.07 9.23
C TRP A 81 1.73 15.63 10.68
N LYS A 82 0.76 15.91 11.55
CA LYS A 82 0.75 15.43 12.95
C LYS A 82 0.82 13.90 13.01
N PHE A 83 0.10 13.20 12.13
CA PHE A 83 0.18 11.74 12.01
C PHE A 83 1.58 11.27 11.60
N THR A 84 2.19 11.92 10.60
CA THR A 84 3.53 11.55 10.12
C THR A 84 4.62 11.82 11.15
N GLU A 85 4.51 12.89 11.95
CA GLU A 85 5.49 13.27 12.98
C GLU A 85 5.32 12.47 14.28
N GLY A 86 4.13 11.95 14.56
CA GLY A 86 3.80 11.20 15.78
C GLY A 86 3.62 9.71 15.52
N PRO A 87 2.36 9.21 15.41
CA PRO A 87 2.05 7.78 15.35
C PRO A 87 2.82 6.98 14.29
N LEU A 88 3.12 7.57 13.13
CA LEU A 88 3.87 6.88 12.08
C LEU A 88 5.31 6.59 12.54
N LEU A 89 6.02 7.59 13.07
CA LEU A 89 7.39 7.42 13.57
C LEU A 89 7.44 6.54 14.80
N ASP A 90 6.52 6.76 15.74
CA ASP A 90 6.41 5.95 16.96
C ASP A 90 6.07 4.49 16.64
N GLY A 91 5.28 4.25 15.58
CA GLY A 91 4.96 2.91 15.11
C GLY A 91 6.11 2.21 14.39
N LEU A 92 6.93 2.95 13.64
CA LEU A 92 8.03 2.41 12.82
C LEU A 92 9.35 2.25 13.59
N TYR A 93 9.66 3.15 14.52
CA TYR A 93 10.95 3.21 15.22
C TYR A 93 10.78 2.96 16.71
N TRP A 94 11.16 1.77 17.15
CA TRP A 94 11.07 1.34 18.55
C TRP A 94 12.47 1.29 19.16
N GLU A 95 12.74 2.16 20.14
CA GLU A 95 14.09 2.32 20.72
C GLU A 95 14.37 1.36 21.89
N MET A 96 13.32 0.91 22.59
CA MET A 96 13.45 0.07 23.79
C MET A 96 12.82 -1.31 23.60
N TRP A 97 13.47 -2.34 24.14
CA TRP A 97 12.91 -3.67 24.34
C TRP A 97 11.92 -3.70 25.51
N TYR A 98 11.13 -4.78 25.60
CA TYR A 98 10.22 -5.06 26.73
C TYR A 98 10.91 -5.06 28.12
N ASN A 99 12.24 -5.19 28.16
CA ASN A 99 13.05 -5.21 29.37
C ASN A 99 13.82 -3.89 29.62
N ASN A 100 13.42 -2.78 28.99
CA ASN A 100 14.06 -1.47 29.05
C ASN A 100 15.53 -1.45 28.61
N LYS A 101 15.98 -2.46 27.86
CA LYS A 101 17.27 -2.40 27.17
C LYS A 101 17.11 -1.74 25.81
N THR A 102 18.11 -0.97 25.39
CA THR A 102 18.12 -0.37 24.05
C THR A 102 18.19 -1.46 22.98
N VAL A 103 17.48 -1.24 21.89
CA VAL A 103 17.60 -2.08 20.69
C VAL A 103 18.99 -1.84 20.08
N ALA A 104 19.64 -2.90 19.60
CA ALA A 104 20.96 -2.78 18.98
C ALA A 104 20.90 -1.81 17.77
N GLU A 105 21.92 -0.96 17.65
CA GLU A 105 22.03 0.03 16.58
C GLU A 105 21.87 -0.62 15.20
N ASN A 106 21.08 0.00 14.32
CA ASN A 106 20.80 -0.37 12.92
C ASN A 106 19.63 -1.32 12.63
N ARG A 107 18.78 -1.69 13.61
CA ARG A 107 17.56 -2.46 13.34
C ARG A 107 16.37 -1.92 14.12
N SER A 108 15.28 -1.62 13.42
CA SER A 108 14.00 -1.35 14.08
C SER A 108 13.14 -2.61 14.11
N PHE A 109 12.58 -2.91 15.28
CA PHE A 109 11.65 -4.01 15.48
C PHE A 109 10.27 -3.48 15.89
N ILE A 110 9.24 -3.80 15.10
CA ILE A 110 7.85 -3.48 15.44
C ILE A 110 7.29 -4.60 16.34
N TYR A 111 6.75 -4.23 17.50
CA TYR A 111 6.36 -5.18 18.56
C TYR A 111 7.47 -6.13 19.00
N HIS A 112 8.74 -5.71 18.91
CA HIS A 112 9.91 -6.50 19.30
C HIS A 112 10.15 -7.80 18.50
N GLU A 113 9.24 -8.20 17.62
CA GLU A 113 9.30 -9.46 16.86
C GLU A 113 9.44 -9.22 15.35
N ASN A 114 8.89 -8.11 14.83
CA ASN A 114 8.86 -7.84 13.40
C ASN A 114 10.01 -6.97 12.97
N LEU A 115 10.84 -7.44 12.05
CA LEU A 115 11.95 -6.65 11.52
C LEU A 115 11.48 -5.70 10.42
N LEU A 116 11.75 -4.40 10.58
CA LEU A 116 11.58 -3.42 9.51
C LEU A 116 12.68 -3.62 8.46
N LEU A 117 12.29 -3.83 7.20
CA LEU A 117 13.22 -4.03 6.08
C LEU A 117 13.44 -2.71 5.33
N GLY A 118 14.71 -2.33 5.15
CA GLY A 118 15.08 -1.13 4.42
C GLY A 118 14.67 0.15 5.16
N VAL A 119 14.09 1.09 4.41
CA VAL A 119 13.55 2.35 4.94
C VAL A 119 12.19 2.61 4.28
N PRO A 120 11.24 3.26 4.99
CA PRO A 120 10.01 3.73 4.37
C PRO A 120 10.30 4.81 3.31
N ARG A 121 9.41 4.90 2.32
CA ARG A 121 9.45 5.92 1.26
C ARG A 121 8.14 6.69 1.24
N ILE A 122 8.22 8.02 1.28
CA ILE A 122 7.09 8.90 1.02
C ILE A 122 7.12 9.29 -0.46
N ARG A 123 6.00 9.14 -1.17
CA ARG A 123 5.87 9.52 -2.57
C ARG A 123 4.67 10.43 -2.76
N GLN A 124 4.83 11.44 -3.61
CA GLN A 124 3.84 12.46 -3.91
C GLN A 124 3.67 12.64 -5.42
N LEU A 125 2.41 12.80 -5.83
CA LEU A 125 2.03 13.30 -7.15
C LEU A 125 1.52 14.72 -7.02
N LYS A 126 1.70 15.51 -8.07
CA LYS A 126 1.26 16.91 -8.12
C LYS A 126 0.62 17.19 -9.47
N VAL A 127 -0.34 18.10 -9.49
CA VAL A 127 -1.02 18.57 -10.70
C VAL A 127 -0.46 19.93 -11.09
N ARG A 128 -0.31 20.18 -12.39
CA ARG A 128 0.26 21.42 -12.90
C ARG A 128 -0.71 22.58 -12.68
N ASN A 129 -0.16 23.76 -12.37
CA ASN A 129 -0.94 24.99 -12.35
C ASN A 129 -1.51 25.33 -13.74
N ALA A 130 -2.67 25.95 -13.78
CA ALA A 130 -3.45 26.25 -14.98
C ALA A 130 -3.86 25.00 -15.77
N SER A 131 -4.12 23.89 -15.07
CA SER A 131 -4.68 22.66 -15.65
C SER A 131 -6.18 22.76 -15.92
N CYS A 132 -6.87 23.72 -15.30
CA CYS A 132 -8.28 24.02 -15.54
C CYS A 132 -8.49 25.40 -16.17
N SER A 133 -9.59 25.54 -16.92
CA SER A 133 -10.00 26.79 -17.54
C SER A 133 -10.82 27.65 -16.57
N ILE A 134 -10.24 28.79 -16.16
CA ILE A 134 -10.93 29.78 -15.32
C ILE A 134 -11.88 30.62 -16.21
N PRO A 135 -13.18 30.76 -15.85
CA PRO A 135 -14.10 31.65 -16.55
C PRO A 135 -13.59 33.10 -16.61
N GLU A 136 -13.77 33.79 -17.73
CA GLU A 136 -13.24 35.15 -17.97
C GLU A 136 -13.62 36.13 -16.84
N ASP A 137 -14.86 36.07 -16.37
CA ASP A 137 -15.40 36.96 -15.33
C ASP A 137 -14.66 36.84 -13.98
N LEU A 138 -13.98 35.71 -13.73
CA LEU A 138 -13.30 35.40 -12.46
C LEU A 138 -11.77 35.43 -12.58
N LYS A 139 -11.21 35.71 -13.76
CA LYS A 139 -9.74 35.70 -13.97
C LYS A 139 -9.00 36.78 -13.18
N ASP A 140 -9.69 37.85 -12.83
CA ASP A 140 -9.10 38.91 -12.01
C ASP A 140 -8.89 38.45 -10.56
N GLU A 141 -9.80 37.63 -10.03
CA GLU A 141 -9.74 37.13 -8.65
C GLU A 141 -8.98 35.80 -8.52
N ILE A 142 -9.17 34.87 -9.46
CA ILE A 142 -8.57 33.53 -9.40
C ILE A 142 -7.33 33.50 -10.31
N LYS A 143 -6.15 33.36 -9.70
CA LYS A 143 -4.86 33.31 -10.43
C LYS A 143 -4.36 31.89 -10.68
N ASP A 144 -4.66 30.97 -9.76
CA ASP A 144 -4.20 29.59 -9.82
C ASP A 144 -5.37 28.63 -9.92
N CYS A 145 -5.22 27.57 -10.72
CA CYS A 145 -6.24 26.57 -10.95
C CYS A 145 -5.61 25.19 -11.09
N TYR A 146 -6.12 24.23 -10.31
CA TYR A 146 -5.69 22.84 -10.32
C TYR A 146 -6.89 21.94 -10.59
N ASP A 147 -6.84 21.21 -11.70
CA ASP A 147 -7.88 20.24 -12.07
C ASP A 147 -7.67 18.90 -11.34
N VAL A 148 -8.61 17.97 -11.53
CA VAL A 148 -8.51 16.60 -11.06
C VAL A 148 -7.27 15.92 -11.66
N TYR A 149 -6.66 15.03 -10.88
CA TYR A 149 -5.51 14.26 -11.32
C TYR A 149 -5.83 13.45 -12.58
N SER A 150 -4.96 13.60 -13.58
CA SER A 150 -4.85 12.74 -14.74
C SER A 150 -3.37 12.68 -15.15
N VAL A 151 -2.98 11.63 -15.86
CA VAL A 151 -1.59 11.48 -16.35
C VAL A 151 -1.18 12.67 -17.25
N THR A 152 -2.14 13.28 -17.95
CA THR A 152 -1.89 14.46 -18.80
C THR A 152 -1.73 15.75 -18.01
N ASN A 153 -2.36 15.86 -16.83
CA ASN A 153 -2.31 17.05 -15.97
C ASN A 153 -1.20 16.97 -14.91
N GLU A 154 -0.45 15.86 -14.86
CA GLU A 154 0.64 15.63 -13.89
C GLU A 154 1.75 16.68 -14.05
N ASP A 155 2.19 17.27 -12.94
CA ASP A 155 3.29 18.24 -12.94
C ASP A 155 4.64 17.54 -12.83
N THR A 156 5.40 17.59 -13.91
CA THR A 156 6.75 17.03 -14.00
C THR A 156 7.85 18.07 -13.76
N ALA A 157 7.51 19.34 -13.50
CA ALA A 157 8.50 20.40 -13.31
C ALA A 157 9.08 20.38 -11.88
N PRO A 158 10.41 20.56 -11.72
CA PRO A 158 11.02 20.63 -10.39
C PRO A 158 10.48 21.82 -9.59
N PHE A 159 10.39 21.68 -8.27
CA PHE A 159 9.80 22.70 -7.40
C PHE A 159 10.56 22.90 -6.08
N GLY A 160 10.18 23.91 -5.32
CA GLY A 160 10.75 24.19 -4.00
C GLY A 160 12.26 24.42 -4.06
N LEU A 161 13.01 23.71 -3.21
CA LEU A 161 14.46 23.83 -3.10
C LEU A 161 15.22 23.26 -4.32
N GLN A 162 14.53 22.51 -5.20
CA GLN A 162 15.09 21.86 -6.39
C GLN A 162 16.34 21.01 -6.09
N ASN A 163 16.47 20.54 -4.85
CA ASN A 163 17.64 19.83 -4.37
C ASN A 163 17.24 18.50 -3.75
N GLY A 164 17.65 17.40 -4.37
CA GLY A 164 17.29 16.05 -3.93
C GLY A 164 16.05 15.48 -4.62
N THR A 165 15.72 14.25 -4.25
CA THR A 165 14.68 13.43 -4.90
C THR A 165 13.26 13.89 -4.56
N ALA A 166 13.07 14.54 -3.41
CA ALA A 166 11.77 15.06 -2.99
C ALA A 166 11.26 16.22 -3.87
N TRP A 167 12.17 16.89 -4.59
CA TRP A 167 11.89 18.13 -5.33
C TRP A 167 12.09 17.98 -6.85
N THR A 168 12.59 16.82 -7.27
CA THR A 168 12.88 16.51 -8.68
C THR A 168 11.98 15.36 -9.14
N TYR A 169 11.31 15.55 -10.28
CA TYR A 169 10.41 14.54 -10.82
C TYR A 169 11.17 13.29 -11.27
N THR A 170 10.61 12.13 -10.99
CA THR A 170 11.13 10.84 -11.47
C THR A 170 10.05 10.04 -12.17
N GLY A 171 10.40 9.48 -13.34
CA GLY A 171 9.47 8.70 -14.15
C GLY A 171 9.19 7.33 -13.54
N GLU A 172 8.06 6.73 -13.94
CA GLU A 172 7.61 5.42 -13.43
C GLU A 172 8.64 4.31 -13.67
N LYS A 173 9.28 4.31 -14.86
CA LYS A 173 10.32 3.34 -15.22
C LYS A 173 11.58 3.49 -14.37
N ASP A 174 11.99 4.73 -14.08
CA ASP A 174 13.20 4.99 -13.30
C ASP A 174 13.01 4.60 -11.82
N LEU A 175 11.79 4.76 -11.31
CA LEU A 175 11.41 4.32 -9.97
C LEU A 175 11.20 2.81 -9.85
N ASN A 176 11.14 2.08 -10.97
CA ASN A 176 10.59 0.73 -11.02
C ASN A 176 9.19 0.65 -10.37
N GLY A 177 8.42 1.73 -10.50
CA GLY A 177 7.07 1.86 -9.96
C GLY A 177 6.03 1.22 -10.88
N SER A 178 4.82 1.03 -10.35
CA SER A 178 3.65 0.68 -11.13
C SER A 178 2.46 1.52 -10.71
N SER A 179 1.49 1.66 -11.60
CA SER A 179 0.26 2.38 -11.32
C SER A 179 -0.55 1.72 -10.19
N HIS A 180 -1.13 2.54 -9.32
CA HIS A 180 -1.93 2.12 -8.17
C HIS A 180 -3.40 2.55 -8.33
N TRP A 181 -4.32 1.61 -8.20
CA TRP A 181 -5.75 1.90 -8.25
C TRP A 181 -6.24 2.44 -6.91
N GLY A 182 -6.53 3.74 -6.85
CA GLY A 182 -7.10 4.40 -5.68
C GLY A 182 -8.63 4.46 -5.72
N LEU A 183 -9.22 5.05 -4.67
CA LEU A 183 -10.68 5.20 -4.56
C LEU A 183 -11.28 6.16 -5.60
N ILE A 184 -10.58 7.25 -5.90
CA ILE A 184 -11.07 8.33 -6.77
C ILE A 184 -10.49 8.23 -8.19
N ALA A 185 -9.21 7.86 -8.30
CA ALA A 185 -8.50 7.78 -9.57
C ALA A 185 -7.43 6.68 -9.53
N THR A 186 -6.90 6.33 -10.70
CA THR A 186 -5.71 5.49 -10.81
C THR A 186 -4.49 6.39 -10.90
N TYR A 187 -3.51 6.17 -10.04
CA TYR A 187 -2.32 7.01 -9.90
C TYR A 187 -1.11 6.32 -10.53
N SER A 188 -0.31 7.05 -11.32
CA SER A 188 0.90 6.54 -11.94
C SER A 188 1.97 6.15 -10.90
N GLY A 189 2.94 5.33 -11.32
CA GLY A 189 4.09 4.95 -10.49
C GLY A 189 5.21 6.00 -10.43
N SER A 190 5.03 7.17 -11.05
CA SER A 190 5.97 8.29 -11.09
C SER A 190 5.82 9.24 -9.89
N GLY A 191 6.59 10.32 -9.90
CA GLY A 191 6.38 11.48 -9.05
C GLY A 191 7.64 11.92 -8.31
N TYR A 192 7.42 12.56 -7.18
CA TYR A 192 8.44 13.04 -6.26
C TYR A 192 8.51 12.10 -5.07
N TYR A 193 9.71 11.77 -4.59
CA TYR A 193 9.82 10.84 -3.47
C TYR A 193 10.97 11.18 -2.53
N GLN A 194 10.76 10.86 -1.26
CA GLN A 194 11.77 10.93 -0.23
C GLN A 194 11.89 9.58 0.46
N ASP A 195 13.10 9.01 0.43
CA ASP A 195 13.46 7.88 1.28
C ASP A 195 13.74 8.38 2.70
N LEU A 196 13.10 7.77 3.68
CA LEU A 196 13.32 8.09 5.09
C LEU A 196 14.64 7.48 5.60
N SER A 197 15.03 7.81 6.83
CA SER A 197 16.23 7.23 7.44
C SER A 197 15.90 5.94 8.19
N LYS A 198 16.95 5.25 8.64
CA LYS A 198 16.83 4.10 9.56
C LYS A 198 16.63 4.53 11.01
N ASN A 199 17.00 5.76 11.35
CA ASN A 199 16.90 6.31 12.69
C ASN A 199 15.68 7.23 12.80
N LYS A 200 15.10 7.29 14.00
CA LYS A 200 13.92 8.11 14.26
C LYS A 200 14.24 9.59 14.19
N GLU A 201 15.38 9.99 14.75
CA GLU A 201 15.85 11.36 14.85
C GLU A 201 16.08 11.97 13.45
N ASP A 202 16.83 11.25 12.62
CA ASP A 202 17.11 11.64 11.24
C ASP A 202 15.81 11.73 10.42
N THR A 203 14.90 10.77 10.62
CA THR A 203 13.62 10.74 9.91
C THR A 203 12.72 11.90 10.35
N SER A 204 12.69 12.20 11.64
CA SER A 204 11.97 13.35 12.20
C SER A 204 12.49 14.67 11.63
N ALA A 205 13.82 14.83 11.54
CA ALA A 205 14.44 16.00 10.93
C ALA A 205 14.09 16.13 9.43
N LEU A 206 14.07 15.01 8.69
CA LEU A 206 13.66 15.00 7.28
C LEU A 206 12.19 15.41 7.13
N ILE A 207 11.27 14.87 7.92
CA ILE A 207 9.84 15.20 7.87
C ILE A 207 9.62 16.68 8.23
N ALA A 208 10.28 17.18 9.27
CA ALA A 208 10.21 18.59 9.64
C ALA A 208 10.71 19.50 8.50
N GLY A 209 11.75 19.08 7.77
CA GLY A 209 12.25 19.79 6.60
C GLY A 209 11.31 19.77 5.39
N LEU A 210 10.46 18.76 5.23
CA LEU A 210 9.45 18.68 4.16
C LEU A 210 8.19 19.50 4.45
N LYS A 211 7.90 19.74 5.74
CA LYS A 211 6.75 20.52 6.20
C LYS A 211 6.98 22.03 6.13
N ASN A 212 8.23 22.46 6.32
CA ASN A 212 8.66 23.87 6.28
C ASN A 212 8.74 24.41 4.85
#